data_AF-A0A1B0GM70-F1
#
_entry.id   AF-A0A1B0GM70-F1
#
_cell.length_a   1.000
_cell.length_b   1.000
_cell.length_c   1.000
_cell.angle_alpha   90.00
_cell.angle_beta   90.00
_cell.angle_gamma   90.00
#
_symmetry.space_group_name_H-M   'P 1'
#
loop_
_entity.id
_entity.type
_entity.pdbx_description
1 polymer ?
#
loop_
_entity_poly.entity_id
_entity_poly.type
_entity_poly.pdbx_seq_one_letter_code
_entity_poly.pdbx_strand_id
1 'polypeptide(L)'
;MTSRSRGSGKIEMAIENCRSEGKWKKVIELAEELKLGSPHYESLSNFLIGEGKLESFLDENPPIEANYAKAKTGLSEAKNFLQMVTGEDGQRAGIALDAHLLLAKLAYACGQYNEVLEHFVKAELNSLSEKELTP
;
A
#
# COMPACT_ATOMS: atom_id res chain seq x y z
N MET A 1 -21.46 5.52 20.27
CA MET A 1 -20.04 5.44 20.68
C MET A 1 -19.58 4.00 20.49
N THR A 2 -18.94 3.70 19.36
CA THR A 2 -18.37 2.38 19.10
C THR A 2 -17.04 2.28 19.84
N SER A 3 -16.92 1.32 20.75
CA SER A 3 -15.68 1.05 21.47
C SER A 3 -14.61 0.60 20.46
N ARG A 4 -13.70 1.50 20.05
CA ARG A 4 -12.43 1.09 19.45
C ARG A 4 -11.79 0.10 20.42
N SER A 5 -11.60 -1.15 19.97
CA SER A 5 -10.85 -2.14 20.74
C SER A 5 -9.50 -1.54 21.09
N ARG A 6 -9.18 -1.45 22.39
CA ARG A 6 -7.92 -0.86 22.90
C ARG A 6 -6.66 -1.50 22.30
N GLY A 7 -6.78 -2.68 21.69
CA GLY A 7 -5.69 -3.38 21.00
C GLY A 7 -5.36 -2.81 19.61
N SER A 8 -6.37 -2.40 18.84
CA SER A 8 -6.19 -1.97 17.45
C SER A 8 -5.37 -0.66 17.34
N GLY A 9 -5.58 0.29 18.26
CA GLY A 9 -4.79 1.52 18.25
C GLY A 9 -3.29 1.30 18.51
N LYS A 10 -2.91 0.23 19.22
CA LYS A 10 -1.49 -0.12 19.44
C LYS A 10 -0.88 -0.77 18.21
N ILE A 11 -1.63 -1.63 17.51
CA ILE A 11 -1.12 -2.30 16.31
C ILE A 11 -0.97 -1.31 15.15
N GLU A 12 -1.91 -0.37 14.99
CA GLU A 12 -1.81 0.71 13.99
C GLU A 12 -0.56 1.58 14.21
N MET A 13 -0.28 1.96 15.46
CA MET A 13 0.94 2.71 15.79
C MET A 13 2.22 1.91 15.53
N ALA A 14 2.22 0.61 15.84
CA ALA A 14 3.35 -0.26 15.58
C ALA A 14 3.59 -0.44 14.06
N ILE A 15 2.52 -0.56 13.29
CA ILE A 15 2.55 -0.59 11.82
C ILE A 15 3.20 0.69 11.30
N GLU A 16 2.73 1.86 11.73
CA GLU A 16 3.25 3.14 11.24
C GLU A 16 4.74 3.34 11.55
N ASN A 17 5.17 2.99 12.77
CA ASN A 17 6.59 3.02 13.12
C ASN A 17 7.41 2.08 12.20
N CYS A 18 6.91 0.85 11.96
CA CYS A 18 7.59 -0.09 11.06
C CYS A 18 7.65 0.42 9.62
N ARG A 19 6.59 1.08 9.13
CA ARG A 19 6.55 1.70 7.79
C ARG A 19 7.59 2.81 7.67
N SER A 20 7.67 3.71 8.66
CA SER A 20 8.65 4.81 8.66
C SER A 20 10.10 4.34 8.68
N GLU A 21 10.35 3.14 9.21
CA GLU A 21 11.68 2.52 9.32
C GLU A 21 11.97 1.53 8.18
N GLY A 22 11.05 1.36 7.22
CA GLY A 22 11.21 0.41 6.12
C GLY A 22 11.19 -1.07 6.54
N LYS A 23 10.62 -1.39 7.70
CA LYS A 23 10.54 -2.76 8.24
C LYS A 23 9.38 -3.54 7.60
N TRP A 24 9.39 -3.69 6.28
CA TRP A 24 8.27 -4.17 5.48
C TRP A 24 7.76 -5.56 5.86
N LYS A 25 8.66 -6.50 6.17
CA LYS A 25 8.27 -7.83 6.68
C LYS A 25 7.40 -7.71 7.93
N LYS A 26 7.75 -6.79 8.85
CA LYS A 26 6.99 -6.58 10.07
C LYS A 26 5.66 -5.86 9.82
N VAL A 27 5.62 -4.95 8.86
CA VAL A 27 4.38 -4.31 8.39
C VAL A 27 3.38 -5.37 7.92
N ILE A 28 3.82 -6.33 7.09
CA ILE A 28 2.97 -7.41 6.58
C ILE A 28 2.42 -8.26 7.74
N GLU A 29 3.29 -8.72 8.64
CA GLU A 29 2.88 -9.53 9.81
C GLU A 29 1.82 -8.82 10.66
N LEU A 30 2.03 -7.54 10.97
CA LEU A 30 1.10 -6.75 11.79
C LEU A 30 -0.21 -6.45 11.05
N ALA A 31 -0.16 -6.25 9.72
CA ALA A 31 -1.35 -6.04 8.91
C ALA A 31 -2.24 -7.31 8.82
N GLU A 32 -1.62 -8.50 8.77
CA GLU A 32 -2.32 -9.78 8.84
C GLU A 32 -2.98 -9.98 10.23
N GLU A 33 -2.26 -9.66 11.31
CA GLU A 33 -2.82 -9.71 12.67
C GLU A 33 -4.00 -8.73 12.84
N LEU A 34 -3.87 -7.50 12.29
CA LEU A 34 -4.95 -6.51 12.29
C LEU A 34 -6.21 -7.04 11.58
N LYS A 35 -6.03 -7.69 10.43
CA LYS A 35 -7.12 -8.29 9.64
C LYS A 35 -7.84 -9.39 10.42
N LEU A 36 -7.07 -10.27 11.07
CA LEU A 36 -7.59 -11.39 11.87
C LEU A 36 -8.34 -10.90 13.11
N GLY A 37 -7.80 -9.89 13.81
CA GLY A 37 -8.39 -9.37 15.04
C GLY A 37 -9.59 -8.46 14.80
N SER A 38 -9.77 -7.92 13.58
CA SER A 38 -10.77 -6.90 13.28
C SER A 38 -11.09 -6.82 11.79
N PRO A 39 -12.09 -7.58 11.29
CA PRO A 39 -12.43 -7.63 9.85
C PRO A 39 -12.79 -6.28 9.21
N HIS A 40 -13.21 -5.29 10.00
CA HIS A 40 -13.48 -3.93 9.52
C HIS A 40 -12.23 -3.18 9.02
N TYR A 41 -11.03 -3.68 9.32
CA TYR A 41 -9.77 -3.18 8.77
C TYR A 41 -9.33 -3.91 7.51
N GLU A 42 -10.15 -4.76 6.90
CA GLU A 42 -9.74 -5.56 5.74
C GLU A 42 -9.12 -4.72 4.61
N SER A 43 -9.72 -3.58 4.24
CA SER A 43 -9.15 -2.71 3.19
C SER A 43 -7.80 -2.12 3.60
N LEU A 44 -7.66 -1.68 4.85
CA LEU A 44 -6.40 -1.15 5.39
C LEU A 44 -5.32 -2.24 5.42
N SER A 45 -5.66 -3.44 5.91
CA SER A 45 -4.75 -4.57 5.94
C SER A 45 -4.32 -4.99 4.54
N ASN A 46 -5.24 -5.07 3.57
CA ASN A 46 -4.90 -5.38 2.19
C ASN A 46 -3.96 -4.31 1.58
N PHE A 47 -4.21 -3.03 1.86
CA PHE A 47 -3.33 -1.93 1.44
C PHE A 47 -1.92 -2.09 1.99
N LEU A 48 -1.79 -2.28 3.31
CA LEU A 48 -0.50 -2.42 4.00
C LEU A 48 0.28 -3.67 3.57
N ILE A 49 -0.41 -4.78 3.32
CA ILE A 49 0.22 -6.00 2.81
C ILE A 49 0.72 -5.77 1.37
N GLY A 50 -0.08 -5.12 0.53
CA GLY A 50 0.30 -4.75 -0.83
C GLY A 50 1.52 -3.83 -0.88
N GLU A 51 1.52 -2.78 -0.05
CA GLU A 51 2.65 -1.87 0.13
C GLU A 51 3.91 -2.61 0.60
N GLY A 52 3.80 -3.38 1.69
CA GLY A 52 4.95 -4.09 2.25
C GLY A 52 5.56 -5.08 1.25
N LYS A 53 4.74 -5.79 0.47
CA LYS A 53 5.23 -6.70 -0.60
C LYS A 53 5.90 -5.93 -1.73
N LEU A 54 5.34 -4.79 -2.14
CA LEU A 54 5.93 -3.92 -3.17
C LEU A 54 7.29 -3.39 -2.73
N GLU A 55 7.36 -2.74 -1.57
CA GLU A 55 8.59 -2.08 -1.11
C GLU A 55 9.68 -3.12 -0.78
N SER A 56 9.33 -4.27 -0.16
CA SER A 56 10.29 -5.37 0.05
C SER A 56 10.92 -5.86 -1.26
N PHE A 57 10.12 -5.96 -2.33
CA PHE A 57 10.64 -6.37 -3.63
C PHE A 57 11.57 -5.31 -4.22
N LEU A 58 11.23 -4.03 -4.09
CA LEU A 58 12.01 -2.91 -4.65
C LEU A 58 13.33 -2.68 -3.93
N ASP A 59 13.41 -2.99 -2.63
CA ASP A 59 14.68 -2.96 -1.86
C ASP A 59 15.75 -3.89 -2.47
N GLU A 60 15.33 -5.03 -3.01
CA GLU A 60 16.21 -6.01 -3.65
C GLU A 60 16.32 -5.83 -5.18
N ASN A 61 15.32 -5.20 -5.80
CA ASN A 61 15.15 -5.12 -7.24
C ASN A 61 14.77 -3.69 -7.65
N PRO A 62 15.75 -2.78 -7.80
CA PRO A 62 15.47 -1.40 -8.15
C PRO A 62 14.69 -1.29 -9.47
N PRO A 63 13.83 -0.27 -9.65
CA PRO A 63 12.95 -0.13 -10.81
C PRO A 63 13.71 0.37 -12.05
N ILE A 64 14.58 -0.48 -12.57
CA ILE A 64 15.39 -0.27 -13.78
C ILE A 64 15.03 -1.31 -14.85
N GLU A 65 15.32 -1.01 -16.12
CA GLU A 65 14.92 -1.85 -17.26
C GLU A 65 15.34 -3.32 -17.15
N ALA A 66 16.54 -3.55 -16.60
CA ALA A 66 17.07 -4.90 -16.39
C ALA A 66 16.18 -5.77 -15.48
N ASN A 67 15.38 -5.15 -14.61
CA ASN A 67 14.53 -5.83 -13.63
C ASN A 67 13.07 -5.97 -14.08
N TYR A 68 12.63 -5.35 -15.17
CA TYR A 68 11.20 -5.33 -15.55
C TYR A 68 10.57 -6.71 -15.70
N ALA A 69 11.29 -7.67 -16.30
CA ALA A 69 10.79 -9.03 -16.45
C ALA A 69 10.57 -9.72 -15.08
N LYS A 70 11.49 -9.50 -14.14
CA LYS A 70 11.40 -10.02 -12.77
C LYS A 70 10.31 -9.31 -11.96
N ALA A 71 10.14 -8.01 -12.15
CA ALA A 71 9.10 -7.22 -11.49
C ALA A 71 7.70 -7.68 -11.89
N LYS A 72 7.45 -7.93 -13.18
CA LYS A 72 6.14 -8.39 -13.68
C LYS A 72 5.65 -9.67 -13.01
N THR A 73 6.56 -10.58 -12.66
CA THR A 73 6.22 -11.82 -11.95
C THR A 73 6.25 -11.65 -10.44
N GLY A 74 7.30 -11.00 -9.91
CA GLY A 74 7.53 -10.82 -8.48
C GLY A 74 6.54 -9.89 -7.77
N LEU A 75 5.95 -8.93 -8.50
CA LEU A 75 4.99 -7.96 -7.94
C LEU A 75 3.52 -8.37 -8.13
N SER A 76 3.25 -9.57 -8.66
CA SER A 76 1.89 -10.03 -8.95
C SER A 76 1.00 -10.07 -7.70
N GLU A 77 1.50 -10.57 -6.57
CA GLU A 77 0.76 -10.57 -5.31
C GLU A 77 0.51 -9.16 -4.77
N ALA A 78 1.54 -8.30 -4.79
CA ALA A 78 1.39 -6.90 -4.36
C ALA A 78 0.30 -6.19 -5.17
N LYS A 79 0.29 -6.42 -6.50
CA LYS A 79 -0.73 -5.89 -7.41
C LYS A 79 -2.14 -6.36 -7.01
N ASN A 80 -2.33 -7.65 -6.74
CA ASN A 80 -3.64 -8.18 -6.35
C ASN A 80 -4.17 -7.53 -5.07
N PHE A 81 -3.33 -7.43 -4.03
CA PHE A 81 -3.71 -6.80 -2.77
C PHE A 81 -4.10 -5.33 -2.95
N LEU A 82 -3.31 -4.56 -3.70
CA LEU A 82 -3.60 -3.15 -3.96
C LEU A 82 -4.87 -2.97 -4.81
N GLN A 83 -5.11 -3.84 -5.80
CA GLN A 83 -6.32 -3.79 -6.63
C GLN A 83 -7.59 -4.02 -5.81
N MET A 84 -7.57 -4.88 -4.80
CA MET A 84 -8.71 -5.09 -3.89
C MET A 84 -9.11 -3.80 -3.13
N VAL A 85 -8.20 -2.85 -2.98
CA VAL A 85 -8.42 -1.58 -2.27
C VAL A 85 -8.96 -0.49 -3.19
N THR A 86 -8.82 -0.62 -4.51
CA THR A 86 -9.27 0.42 -5.45
C THR A 86 -10.80 0.52 -5.62
N GLY A 87 -11.53 -0.47 -5.10
CA GLY A 87 -13.00 -0.52 -5.16
C GLY A 87 -13.70 0.32 -4.08
N GLU A 88 -15.03 0.18 -4.00
CA GLU A 88 -15.89 0.96 -3.08
C GLU A 88 -15.47 0.84 -1.61
N ASP A 89 -14.98 -0.33 -1.18
CA ASP A 89 -14.56 -0.55 0.21
C ASP A 89 -13.36 0.30 0.59
N GLY A 90 -12.35 0.38 -0.27
CA GLY A 90 -11.20 1.24 -0.02
C GLY A 90 -11.51 2.73 -0.20
N GLN A 91 -12.49 3.08 -1.05
CA GLN A 91 -13.00 4.46 -1.12
C GLN A 91 -13.68 4.86 0.20
N ARG A 92 -14.53 3.99 0.76
CA ARG A 92 -15.15 4.21 2.08
C ARG A 92 -14.13 4.28 3.20
N ALA A 93 -13.04 3.52 3.10
CA ALA A 93 -11.92 3.58 4.04
C ALA A 93 -10.97 4.77 3.81
N GLY A 94 -11.12 5.53 2.72
CA GLY A 94 -10.33 6.72 2.42
C GLY A 94 -8.91 6.44 1.90
N ILE A 95 -8.64 5.22 1.41
CA ILE A 95 -7.29 4.75 1.02
C ILE A 95 -7.20 4.29 -0.45
N ALA A 96 -8.30 4.39 -1.21
CA ALA A 96 -8.31 4.00 -2.62
C ALA A 96 -7.37 4.84 -3.49
N LEU A 97 -7.26 6.15 -3.22
CA LEU A 97 -6.35 7.04 -3.95
C LEU A 97 -4.88 6.65 -3.69
N ASP A 98 -4.53 6.38 -2.42
CA ASP A 98 -3.20 5.91 -2.05
C ASP A 98 -2.86 4.57 -2.71
N ALA A 99 -3.83 3.65 -2.80
CA ALA A 99 -3.65 2.38 -3.51
C ALA A 99 -3.33 2.60 -5.00
N HIS A 100 -3.95 3.59 -5.64
CA HIS A 100 -3.60 3.96 -7.02
C HIS A 100 -2.19 4.52 -7.15
N LEU A 101 -1.68 5.28 -6.17
CA LEU A 101 -0.29 5.75 -6.18
C LEU A 101 0.71 4.57 -6.09
N LEU A 102 0.43 3.58 -5.24
CA LEU A 102 1.28 2.39 -5.15
C LEU A 102 1.18 1.51 -6.40
N LEU A 103 0.00 1.39 -7.03
CA LEU A 103 -0.15 0.71 -8.31
C LEU A 103 0.58 1.44 -9.44
N ALA A 104 0.62 2.78 -9.44
CA ALA A 104 1.45 3.54 -10.36
C ALA A 104 2.94 3.24 -10.17
N LYS A 105 3.42 3.23 -8.91
CA LYS A 105 4.81 2.85 -8.59
C LYS A 105 5.14 1.42 -9.05
N LEU A 106 4.23 0.47 -8.82
CA LEU A 106 4.35 -0.91 -9.26
C LEU A 106 4.40 -1.03 -10.79
N ALA A 107 3.50 -0.34 -11.50
CA ALA A 107 3.47 -0.32 -12.96
C ALA A 107 4.77 0.26 -13.53
N TYR A 108 5.32 1.31 -12.90
CA TYR A 108 6.62 1.87 -13.28
C TYR A 108 7.75 0.84 -13.12
N ALA A 109 7.80 0.12 -12.00
CA ALA A 109 8.77 -0.95 -11.77
C ALA A 109 8.65 -2.11 -12.78
N CYS A 110 7.47 -2.28 -13.39
CA CYS A 110 7.21 -3.24 -14.46
C CYS A 110 7.45 -2.68 -15.88
N GLY A 111 7.84 -1.41 -16.03
CA GLY A 111 8.00 -0.73 -17.32
C GLY A 111 6.67 -0.47 -18.06
N GLN A 112 5.56 -0.37 -17.32
CA GLN A 112 4.20 -0.22 -17.87
C GLN A 112 3.73 1.24 -17.80
N TYR A 113 4.42 2.14 -18.51
CA TYR A 113 4.23 3.59 -18.36
C TYR A 113 2.82 4.10 -18.67
N ASN A 114 2.08 3.47 -19.58
CA ASN A 114 0.70 3.85 -19.84
C ASN A 114 -0.19 3.57 -18.61
N GLU A 115 0.01 2.43 -17.94
CA GLU A 115 -0.71 2.06 -16.71
C GLU A 115 -0.34 3.00 -15.54
N VAL A 116 0.90 3.51 -15.50
CA VAL A 116 1.32 4.56 -14.55
C VAL A 116 0.46 5.81 -14.71
N LEU A 117 0.33 6.32 -15.94
CA LEU A 117 -0.44 7.53 -16.22
C LEU A 117 -1.93 7.34 -15.89
N GLU A 118 -2.51 6.20 -16.24
CA GLU A 118 -3.88 5.86 -15.87
C GLU A 118 -4.09 5.87 -14.35
N HIS A 119 -3.14 5.32 -13.59
CA HIS A 119 -3.21 5.32 -12.14
C HIS A 119 -3.02 6.70 -11.52
N PHE A 120 -2.16 7.56 -12.06
CA PHE A 120 -2.05 8.94 -11.58
C PHE A 120 -3.31 9.77 -11.80
N VAL A 121 -4.03 9.54 -12.90
CA VAL A 121 -5.35 10.15 -13.12
C VAL A 121 -6.34 9.66 -12.06
N LYS A 122 -6.40 8.35 -11.81
CA LYS A 122 -7.32 7.76 -10.81
C LYS A 122 -6.96 8.11 -9.36
N ALA A 123 -5.68 8.35 -9.07
CA ALA A 123 -5.20 8.81 -7.78
C ALA A 123 -5.48 10.31 -7.55
N GLU A 124 -6.01 11.01 -8.57
CA GLU A 124 -6.24 12.45 -8.54
C GLU A 124 -5.00 13.22 -8.09
N LEU A 125 -3.82 12.92 -8.66
CA LEU A 125 -2.54 13.45 -8.17
C LEU A 125 -2.54 14.98 -7.98
N ASN A 126 -3.27 15.71 -8.82
CA ASN A 126 -3.40 17.18 -8.76
C ASN A 126 -4.23 17.70 -7.58
N SER A 127 -5.01 16.86 -6.89
CA SER A 127 -5.83 17.23 -5.73
C SER A 127 -5.11 16.99 -4.40
N LEU A 128 -3.94 16.34 -4.41
CA LEU A 128 -3.15 16.11 -3.21
C LEU A 128 -2.62 17.43 -2.64
N SER A 129 -2.81 17.61 -1.34
CA SER A 129 -2.28 18.75 -0.59
C SER A 129 -1.03 18.34 0.18
N GLU A 130 0.00 19.17 0.13
CA GLU A 130 1.14 19.05 1.02
C GLU A 130 0.72 19.42 2.45
N LYS A 131 1.16 18.64 3.43
CA LYS A 131 1.06 18.98 4.84
C LYS A 131 2.44 19.37 5.33
N GLU A 132 2.60 20.62 5.76
CA GLU A 132 3.82 21.03 6.45
C GLU A 132 3.96 20.22 7.74
N LEU A 133 5.06 19.46 7.83
CA LEU A 133 5.44 18.80 9.08
C LEU A 133 6.10 19.86 9.96
N THR A 134 5.44 20.22 11.07
CA THR A 134 6.08 21.04 12.10
C THR A 134 7.31 20.30 12.63
N PRO A 135 8.48 20.96 12.68
CA PRO A 135 9.75 20.35 13.06
C PRO A 135 9.79 19.83 14.50
#